data_AF-A0A094GZR2-F1
#
_entry.id   AF-A0A094GZR2-F1
#
_cell.length_a   1.000
_cell.length_b   1.000
_cell.length_c   1.000
_cell.angle_alpha   90.00
_cell.angle_beta   90.00
_cell.angle_gamma   90.00
#
_symmetry.space_group_name_H-M   'P 1'
#
loop_
_entity.id
_entity.type
_entity.pdbx_description
1 polymer ?
#
loop_
_entity_poly.entity_id
_entity_poly.type
_entity_poly.pdbx_seq_one_letter_code
_entity_poly.pdbx_strand_id
1 'polypeptide(L)'
;MSPKVIKRCSCGEKLKVGTALSAHLKDSPKHRKPSVKGKAVSKPVDSKAKPVVMTAKPGSSVQAKNMSTSQVASSTPSAAEAATGPLICCTAKDKGKEPETIVTTIEETPTDKLERVKANVKEYQSLNDILRAKLSELLQFEITSELKAAIKEELKPVLKKDLEDDIKAEFRGDLKKLKSEMMSDLISEIKSDFKKVVKEEIKNEFRMTVAYQLSSKTEQKIEPMDDLKSELKAELKIELMEEFKNSNKFGSSKKSAEKLKRGWRVPSKKAALTDDDLDLIGDPNPAWNEFRNSNKPHSTEESTEEQKGGTEIRNEEPALTEDDLDLIGEPNPDWIEL
;
A
#
# COMPACT_ATOMS: atom_id res chain seq x y z
N MET A 1 -22.30 34.93 6.67
CA MET A 1 -23.25 33.80 6.83
C MET A 1 -22.49 32.50 6.73
N SER A 2 -22.47 31.70 7.80
CA SER A 2 -21.70 30.45 7.83
C SER A 2 -22.31 29.40 6.90
N PRO A 3 -21.49 28.65 6.13
CA PRO A 3 -22.00 27.61 5.23
C PRO A 3 -22.66 26.50 6.04
N LYS A 4 -23.94 26.21 5.73
CA LYS A 4 -24.68 25.09 6.35
C LYS A 4 -23.99 23.78 5.97
N VAL A 5 -23.41 23.10 6.96
CA VAL A 5 -22.78 21.79 6.78
C VAL A 5 -23.85 20.77 6.38
N ILE A 6 -23.80 20.27 5.15
CA ILE A 6 -24.72 19.24 4.65
C ILE A 6 -24.13 17.87 5.00
N LYS A 7 -24.83 17.09 5.82
CA LYS A 7 -24.45 15.70 6.08
C LYS A 7 -24.94 14.81 4.93
N ARG A 8 -24.09 13.88 4.48
CA ARG A 8 -24.43 12.88 3.47
C ARG A 8 -24.62 11.51 4.12
N CYS A 9 -25.65 10.79 3.72
CA CYS A 9 -25.81 9.37 4.05
C CYS A 9 -24.87 8.51 3.18
N SER A 10 -24.51 7.32 3.63
CA SER A 10 -23.70 6.35 2.86
C SER A 10 -24.37 5.89 1.57
N CYS A 11 -25.69 6.06 1.44
CA CYS A 11 -26.42 5.83 0.20
C CYS A 11 -26.27 6.96 -0.85
N GLY A 12 -25.48 8.01 -0.54
CA GLY A 12 -25.20 9.15 -1.42
C GLY A 12 -26.19 10.32 -1.28
N GLU A 13 -27.25 10.18 -0.50
CA GLU A 13 -28.31 11.18 -0.39
C GLU A 13 -27.92 12.33 0.56
N LYS A 14 -28.15 13.57 0.11
CA LYS A 14 -27.88 14.80 0.87
C LYS A 14 -29.06 15.10 1.78
N LEU A 15 -28.83 15.08 3.10
CA LEU A 15 -29.90 15.26 4.07
C LEU A 15 -29.73 16.60 4.80
N LYS A 16 -30.85 17.28 5.04
CA LYS A 16 -30.86 18.48 5.90
C LYS A 16 -30.50 18.05 7.33
N VAL A 17 -29.68 18.86 8.01
CA VAL A 17 -29.25 18.60 9.39
C VAL A 17 -30.48 18.51 10.30
N GLY A 18 -30.50 17.55 11.22
CA GLY A 18 -31.59 17.36 12.19
C GLY A 18 -32.25 15.98 12.10
N THR A 19 -33.55 15.92 12.40
CA THR A 19 -34.36 14.68 12.44
C THR A 19 -34.46 13.95 11.09
N ALA A 20 -34.15 14.63 9.99
CA ALA A 20 -34.20 14.06 8.64
C ALA A 20 -33.23 12.88 8.43
N LEU A 21 -32.06 12.87 9.09
CA LEU A 21 -31.13 11.74 8.99
C LEU A 21 -31.68 10.49 9.69
N SER A 22 -32.30 10.67 10.86
CA SER A 22 -32.89 9.57 11.63
C SER A 22 -34.11 8.97 10.91
N ALA A 23 -34.96 9.82 10.33
CA ALA A 23 -36.09 9.38 9.50
C ALA A 23 -35.60 8.62 8.25
N HIS A 24 -34.60 9.15 7.55
CA HIS A 24 -34.04 8.49 6.37
C HIS A 24 -33.47 7.10 6.69
N LEU A 25 -32.78 6.92 7.82
CA LEU A 25 -32.25 5.60 8.22
C LEU A 25 -33.35 4.58 8.58
N LYS A 26 -34.52 5.04 9.04
CA LYS A 26 -35.66 4.17 9.39
C LYS A 26 -36.52 3.80 8.19
N ASP A 27 -36.78 4.78 7.33
CA ASP A 27 -37.82 4.68 6.30
C ASP A 27 -37.26 4.39 4.90
N SER A 28 -35.97 4.63 4.66
CA SER A 28 -35.37 4.38 3.35
C SER A 28 -35.27 2.88 3.06
N PRO A 29 -35.82 2.41 1.92
CA PRO A 29 -35.71 1.02 1.49
C PRO A 29 -34.25 0.54 1.39
N LYS A 30 -33.30 1.46 1.15
CA LYS A 30 -31.87 1.17 1.04
C LYS A 30 -31.21 0.79 2.38
N HIS A 31 -31.82 1.17 3.50
CA HIS A 31 -31.30 0.91 4.85
C HIS A 31 -32.15 -0.10 5.63
N ARG A 32 -33.34 -0.42 5.12
CA ARG A 32 -34.22 -1.42 5.73
C ARG A 32 -33.61 -2.81 5.54
N LYS A 33 -32.93 -3.32 6.56
CA LYS A 33 -32.50 -4.73 6.58
C LYS A 33 -33.72 -5.60 6.30
N PRO A 34 -33.67 -6.53 5.32
CA PRO A 34 -34.78 -7.43 5.07
C PRO A 34 -35.06 -8.17 6.38
N SER A 35 -36.28 -8.00 6.89
CA SER A 35 -36.74 -8.69 8.07
C SER A 35 -36.65 -10.17 7.76
N VAL A 36 -35.71 -10.88 8.40
CA VAL A 36 -35.52 -12.32 8.25
C VAL A 36 -36.82 -12.97 8.70
N LYS A 37 -37.69 -13.27 7.73
CA LYS A 37 -38.97 -13.90 7.96
C LYS A 37 -38.66 -15.32 8.40
N GLY A 38 -39.08 -15.65 9.62
CA GLY A 38 -38.81 -16.92 10.28
C GLY A 38 -39.09 -18.12 9.38
N LYS A 39 -38.22 -19.13 9.54
CA LYS A 39 -38.16 -20.41 8.84
C LYS A 39 -39.54 -20.96 8.45
N ALA A 40 -39.84 -20.94 7.15
CA ALA A 40 -40.77 -21.88 6.57
C ALA A 40 -40.04 -23.23 6.43
N VAL A 41 -40.59 -24.27 7.04
CA VAL A 41 -40.15 -25.65 6.95
C VAL A 41 -40.18 -26.11 5.49
N SER A 42 -39.01 -26.38 4.92
CA SER A 42 -38.88 -26.98 3.59
C SER A 42 -39.42 -28.41 3.62
N LYS A 43 -40.39 -28.72 2.76
CA LYS A 43 -40.83 -30.09 2.46
C LYS A 43 -39.70 -30.86 1.76
N PRO A 44 -39.60 -32.18 1.93
CA PRO A 44 -38.61 -33.01 1.25
C PRO A 44 -38.96 -33.12 -0.24
N VAL A 45 -37.98 -32.84 -1.10
CA VAL A 45 -38.06 -33.07 -2.55
C VAL A 45 -37.40 -34.42 -2.84
N ASP A 46 -38.22 -35.38 -3.27
CA ASP A 46 -37.79 -36.67 -3.80
C ASP A 46 -36.86 -36.47 -5.00
N SER A 47 -35.58 -36.81 -4.82
CA SER A 47 -34.57 -36.73 -5.87
C SER A 47 -34.40 -38.10 -6.52
N LYS A 48 -35.11 -38.32 -7.64
CA LYS A 48 -34.88 -39.45 -8.55
C LYS A 48 -34.08 -38.95 -9.74
N ALA A 49 -32.75 -38.95 -9.63
CA ALA A 49 -31.84 -38.70 -10.74
C ALA A 49 -30.81 -39.83 -10.85
N LYS A 50 -30.67 -40.36 -12.07
CA LYS A 50 -29.74 -41.43 -12.46
C LYS A 50 -28.28 -40.95 -12.34
N PRO A 51 -27.32 -41.83 -12.01
CA PRO A 51 -25.91 -41.45 -11.96
C PRO A 51 -25.32 -41.39 -13.38
N VAL A 52 -24.72 -40.25 -13.71
CA VAL A 52 -23.81 -40.12 -14.85
C VAL A 52 -22.41 -40.50 -14.35
N VAL A 53 -21.85 -41.52 -14.96
CA VAL A 53 -20.47 -41.97 -14.76
C VAL A 53 -19.54 -40.92 -15.37
N MET A 54 -18.78 -40.20 -14.53
CA MET A 54 -17.62 -39.43 -14.99
C MET A 54 -16.35 -40.13 -14.52
N THR A 55 -15.61 -40.66 -15.50
CA THR A 55 -14.24 -41.14 -15.36
C THR A 55 -13.30 -39.95 -15.21
N ALA A 56 -12.69 -39.78 -14.04
CA ALA A 56 -11.58 -38.84 -13.83
C ALA A 56 -10.28 -39.61 -13.59
N LYS A 57 -9.24 -39.25 -14.38
CA LYS A 57 -7.85 -39.69 -14.24
C LYS A 57 -7.23 -39.16 -12.94
N PRO A 58 -6.25 -39.86 -12.34
CA PRO A 58 -5.58 -39.43 -11.12
C PRO A 58 -4.41 -38.48 -11.46
N GLY A 59 -4.46 -37.27 -10.92
CA GLY A 59 -3.37 -36.29 -10.98
C GLY A 59 -2.75 -36.07 -9.61
N SER A 60 -1.64 -36.75 -9.35
CA SER A 60 -0.47 -36.32 -8.54
C SER A 60 -0.72 -35.49 -7.27
N SER A 61 -0.75 -36.19 -6.14
CA SER A 61 -0.45 -35.66 -4.81
C SER A 61 1.00 -35.15 -4.74
N VAL A 62 1.18 -33.87 -4.41
CA VAL A 62 2.47 -33.34 -3.96
C VAL A 62 2.33 -32.95 -2.48
N GLN A 63 3.25 -33.50 -1.71
CA GLN A 63 3.34 -33.46 -0.25
C GLN A 63 3.41 -32.04 0.31
N ALA A 64 2.55 -31.80 1.30
CA ALA A 64 2.83 -30.85 2.37
C ALA A 64 4.00 -31.36 3.21
N LYS A 65 5.11 -30.62 3.25
CA LYS A 65 6.12 -30.72 4.31
C LYS A 65 6.70 -29.34 4.60
N ASN A 66 6.78 -29.06 5.91
CA ASN A 66 7.60 -28.08 6.62
C ASN A 66 6.79 -27.05 7.42
N MET A 67 6.20 -27.52 8.52
CA MET A 67 5.95 -26.65 9.67
C MET A 67 7.26 -26.48 10.44
N SER A 68 7.84 -25.29 10.40
CA SER A 68 8.95 -24.92 11.28
C SER A 68 8.46 -24.82 12.71
N THR A 69 9.02 -25.68 13.55
CA THR A 69 8.91 -25.67 15.01
C THR A 69 9.61 -24.42 15.55
N SER A 70 8.83 -23.40 15.94
CA SER A 70 9.37 -22.28 16.71
C SER A 70 9.68 -22.75 18.13
N GLN A 71 10.97 -22.79 18.47
CA GLN A 71 11.43 -22.96 19.84
C GLN A 71 11.05 -21.71 20.64
N VAL A 72 10.14 -21.90 21.60
CA VAL A 72 9.85 -20.92 22.64
C VAL A 72 11.01 -20.96 23.63
N ALA A 73 11.92 -19.99 23.53
CA ALA A 73 12.90 -19.73 24.58
C ALA A 73 12.14 -19.19 25.80
N SER A 74 12.03 -20.02 26.83
CA SER A 74 11.51 -19.65 28.15
C SER A 74 12.50 -18.69 28.82
N SER A 75 12.21 -17.40 28.75
CA SER A 75 12.91 -16.35 29.50
C SER A 75 12.53 -16.45 30.97
N THR A 76 13.49 -16.86 31.79
CA THR A 76 13.42 -16.81 33.26
C THR A 76 13.27 -15.35 33.71
N PRO A 77 12.25 -14.97 34.51
CA PRO A 77 12.25 -13.65 35.12
C PRO A 77 13.29 -13.62 36.26
N SER A 78 14.21 -12.67 36.13
CA SER A 78 15.23 -12.32 37.11
C SER A 78 14.57 -11.94 38.43
N ALA A 79 15.04 -12.60 39.49
CA ALA A 79 14.79 -12.23 40.86
C ALA A 79 15.36 -10.83 41.18
N ALA A 80 14.83 -10.27 42.27
CA ALA A 80 15.26 -9.09 43.01
C ALA A 80 14.59 -7.76 42.60
N GLU A 81 13.49 -7.46 43.29
CA GLU A 81 13.37 -6.12 43.86
C GLU A 81 12.74 -6.20 45.25
N ALA A 82 13.46 -5.61 46.21
CA ALA A 82 13.29 -5.77 47.63
C ALA A 82 12.04 -5.02 48.13
N ALA A 83 11.11 -5.75 48.71
CA ALA A 83 10.01 -5.17 49.48
C ALA A 83 10.55 -4.74 50.86
N THR A 84 10.87 -3.46 50.99
CA THR A 84 11.13 -2.80 52.27
C THR A 84 9.81 -2.65 53.04
N GLY A 85 9.38 -3.73 53.69
CA GLY A 85 8.25 -3.73 54.62
C GLY A 85 8.68 -3.28 56.03
N PRO A 86 7.87 -2.51 56.76
CA PRO A 86 8.20 -2.05 58.11
C PRO A 86 8.23 -3.24 59.09
N LEU A 87 9.37 -3.39 59.76
CA LEU A 87 9.60 -4.28 60.91
C LEU A 87 8.57 -3.96 62.02
N ILE A 88 7.58 -4.83 62.18
CA ILE A 88 6.65 -4.80 63.31
C ILE A 88 7.41 -5.37 64.52
N CYS A 89 7.85 -4.47 65.41
CA CYS A 89 8.38 -4.80 66.71
C CYS A 89 7.35 -5.60 67.51
N CYS A 90 7.64 -6.89 67.74
CA CYS A 90 6.93 -7.70 68.72
C CYS A 90 7.35 -7.23 70.12
N THR A 91 6.49 -6.46 70.79
CA THR A 91 6.67 -6.13 72.20
C THR A 91 6.31 -7.33 73.07
N ALA A 92 7.16 -7.57 74.06
CA ALA A 92 7.12 -8.70 74.96
C ALA A 92 5.89 -8.66 75.88
N LYS A 93 5.41 -9.86 76.16
CA LYS A 93 4.27 -10.23 77.00
C LYS A 93 4.32 -9.61 78.38
N ASP A 94 3.33 -8.78 78.69
CA ASP A 94 2.90 -8.57 80.07
C ASP A 94 2.12 -9.80 80.56
N LYS A 95 2.66 -10.46 81.59
CA LYS A 95 1.99 -11.53 82.35
C LYS A 95 0.94 -10.90 83.27
N GLY A 96 -0.14 -10.41 82.68
CA GLY A 96 -1.32 -9.93 83.40
C GLY A 96 -2.30 -11.06 83.66
N LYS A 97 -2.34 -11.54 84.91
CA LYS A 97 -3.46 -12.19 85.62
C LYS A 97 -4.65 -12.63 84.75
N GLU A 98 -4.78 -13.94 84.53
CA GLU A 98 -5.98 -14.55 83.96
C GLU A 98 -7.23 -14.08 84.72
N PRO A 99 -8.18 -13.38 84.08
CA PRO A 99 -9.53 -13.32 84.59
C PRO A 99 -10.12 -14.72 84.38
N GLU A 100 -10.48 -15.37 85.48
CA GLU A 100 -11.28 -16.60 85.49
C GLU A 100 -12.47 -16.42 84.56
N THR A 101 -12.35 -17.00 83.36
CA THR A 101 -13.38 -16.91 82.33
C THR A 101 -14.47 -17.87 82.75
N ILE A 102 -15.45 -17.35 83.49
CA ILE A 102 -16.68 -18.04 83.82
C ILE A 102 -17.31 -18.42 82.48
N VAL A 103 -17.20 -19.69 82.09
CA VAL A 103 -17.82 -20.26 80.90
C VAL A 103 -19.33 -20.24 81.11
N THR A 104 -19.95 -19.09 80.85
CA THR A 104 -21.40 -18.98 80.72
C THR A 104 -21.78 -19.64 79.41
N THR A 105 -21.98 -20.95 79.48
CA THR A 105 -22.58 -21.78 78.42
C THR A 105 -24.04 -21.36 78.28
N ILE A 106 -24.27 -20.21 77.64
CA ILE A 106 -25.60 -19.79 77.24
C ILE A 106 -25.98 -20.72 76.08
N GLU A 107 -26.93 -21.63 76.30
CA GLU A 107 -27.46 -22.48 75.25
C GLU A 107 -28.00 -21.60 74.11
N GLU A 108 -27.27 -21.56 72.99
CA GLU A 108 -27.74 -20.91 71.78
C GLU A 108 -29.04 -21.59 71.34
N THR A 109 -30.10 -20.79 71.21
CA THR A 109 -31.37 -21.30 70.74
C THR A 109 -31.21 -21.76 69.27
N PRO A 110 -31.97 -22.77 68.81
CA PRO A 110 -31.94 -23.21 67.41
C PRO A 110 -32.13 -22.07 66.39
N THR A 111 -32.84 -21.02 66.79
CA THR A 111 -33.07 -19.80 65.99
C THR A 111 -31.77 -19.03 65.74
N ASP A 112 -30.96 -18.83 66.78
CA ASP A 112 -29.68 -18.09 66.68
C ASP A 112 -28.70 -18.79 65.75
N LYS A 113 -28.67 -20.13 65.79
CA LYS A 113 -27.85 -20.95 64.89
C LYS A 113 -28.27 -20.80 63.43
N LEU A 114 -29.59 -20.75 63.17
CA LEU A 114 -30.10 -20.56 61.82
C LEU A 114 -29.77 -19.17 61.27
N GLU A 115 -29.85 -18.13 62.10
CA GLU A 115 -29.47 -16.78 61.69
C GLU A 115 -27.97 -16.67 61.39
N ARG A 116 -27.12 -17.28 62.22
CA ARG A 116 -25.67 -17.38 61.96
C ARG A 116 -25.37 -18.07 60.64
N VAL A 117 -26.02 -19.21 60.35
CA VAL A 117 -25.84 -19.91 59.08
C VAL A 117 -26.28 -19.05 57.89
N LYS A 118 -27.41 -18.35 57.99
CA LYS A 118 -27.87 -17.42 56.93
C LYS A 118 -26.89 -16.28 56.69
N ALA A 119 -26.29 -15.72 57.75
CA ALA A 119 -25.28 -14.68 57.62
C ALA A 119 -24.02 -15.21 56.91
N ASN A 120 -23.52 -16.38 57.32
CA ASN A 120 -22.37 -17.02 56.68
C ASN A 120 -22.64 -17.31 55.20
N VAL A 121 -23.81 -17.84 54.85
CA VAL A 121 -24.18 -18.11 53.45
C VAL A 121 -24.17 -16.82 52.61
N LYS A 122 -24.68 -15.71 53.15
CA LYS A 122 -24.63 -14.40 52.47
C LYS A 122 -23.20 -13.89 52.29
N GLU A 123 -22.34 -14.11 53.28
CA GLU A 123 -20.92 -13.74 53.20
C GLU A 123 -20.17 -14.58 52.15
N TYR A 124 -20.39 -15.90 52.12
CA TYR A 124 -19.81 -16.75 51.06
C TYR A 124 -20.32 -16.36 49.67
N GLN A 125 -21.59 -15.98 49.56
CA GLN A 125 -22.15 -15.54 48.29
C GLN A 125 -21.53 -14.22 47.82
N SER A 126 -21.36 -13.24 48.72
CA SER A 126 -20.71 -11.98 48.36
C SER A 126 -19.23 -12.17 48.00
N LEU A 127 -18.51 -13.03 48.71
CA LEU A 127 -17.13 -13.41 48.36
C LEU A 127 -17.05 -14.08 46.98
N ASN A 128 -17.98 -14.98 46.67
CA ASN A 128 -18.04 -15.63 45.36
C ASN A 128 -18.32 -14.62 44.23
N ASP A 129 -19.23 -13.68 44.44
CA ASP A 129 -19.53 -12.62 43.47
C ASP A 129 -18.31 -11.70 43.24
N ILE A 130 -17.59 -11.35 44.30
CA ILE A 130 -16.34 -10.57 44.21
C ILE A 130 -15.26 -11.34 43.44
N LEU A 131 -15.06 -12.63 43.76
CA LEU A 131 -14.07 -13.46 43.05
C LEU A 131 -14.41 -13.60 41.57
N ARG A 132 -15.70 -13.83 41.26
CA ARG A 132 -16.18 -13.90 39.88
C ARG A 132 -15.94 -12.59 39.14
N ALA A 133 -16.25 -11.46 39.75
CA ALA A 133 -16.03 -10.14 39.16
C ALA A 133 -14.54 -9.90 38.87
N LYS A 134 -13.66 -10.14 39.85
CA LYS A 134 -12.21 -9.98 39.69
C LYS A 134 -11.63 -10.90 38.62
N LEU A 135 -12.05 -12.17 38.60
CA LEU A 135 -11.57 -13.11 37.60
C LEU A 135 -12.04 -12.70 36.19
N SER A 136 -13.29 -12.25 36.05
CA SER A 136 -13.81 -11.75 34.78
C SER A 136 -13.05 -10.52 34.29
N GLU A 137 -12.72 -9.59 35.19
CA GLU A 137 -11.97 -8.38 34.85
C GLU A 137 -10.54 -8.72 34.40
N LEU A 138 -9.83 -9.58 35.15
CA LEU A 138 -8.48 -10.02 34.80
C LEU A 138 -8.43 -10.75 33.47
N LEU A 139 -9.35 -11.70 33.24
CA LEU A 139 -9.42 -12.43 31.98
C LEU A 139 -9.74 -11.50 30.81
N GLN A 140 -10.68 -10.57 30.99
CA GLN A 140 -11.01 -9.60 29.95
C GLN A 140 -9.83 -8.69 29.64
N PHE A 141 -9.10 -8.24 30.66
CA PHE A 141 -7.91 -7.42 30.49
C PHE A 141 -6.85 -8.18 29.71
N GLU A 142 -6.45 -9.37 30.17
CA GLU A 142 -5.37 -10.17 29.57
C GLU A 142 -5.68 -10.54 28.13
N ILE A 143 -6.88 -11.08 27.86
CA ILE A 143 -7.28 -11.45 26.50
C ILE A 143 -7.27 -10.22 25.59
N THR A 144 -7.73 -9.07 26.09
CA THR A 144 -7.78 -7.84 25.28
C THR A 144 -6.38 -7.27 25.04
N SER A 145 -5.49 -7.28 26.04
CA SER A 145 -4.12 -6.78 25.91
C SER A 145 -3.29 -7.66 25.00
N GLU A 146 -3.29 -8.98 25.22
CA GLU A 146 -2.56 -9.94 24.40
C GLU A 146 -3.05 -9.93 22.97
N LEU A 147 -4.36 -9.96 22.72
CA LEU A 147 -4.90 -9.95 21.37
C LEU A 147 -4.56 -8.64 20.64
N LYS A 148 -4.64 -7.50 21.33
CA LYS A 148 -4.22 -6.21 20.75
C LYS A 148 -2.73 -6.20 20.42
N ALA A 149 -1.89 -6.74 21.29
CA ALA A 149 -0.46 -6.84 21.08
C ALA A 149 -0.15 -7.74 19.88
N ALA A 150 -0.70 -8.96 19.84
CA ALA A 150 -0.53 -9.90 18.73
C ALA A 150 -0.98 -9.31 17.39
N ILE A 151 -2.16 -8.66 17.34
CA ILE A 151 -2.63 -7.99 16.11
C ILE A 151 -1.66 -6.89 15.69
N LYS A 152 -1.14 -6.11 16.64
CA LYS A 152 -0.28 -4.96 16.33
C LYS A 152 1.13 -5.38 15.91
N GLU A 153 1.73 -6.32 16.61
CA GLU A 153 3.13 -6.68 16.45
C GLU A 153 3.34 -7.81 15.43
N GLU A 154 2.35 -8.67 15.20
CA GLU A 154 2.48 -9.78 14.24
C GLU A 154 1.67 -9.53 12.97
N LEU A 155 0.36 -9.28 13.10
CA LEU A 155 -0.51 -9.27 11.93
C LEU A 155 -0.34 -8.01 11.07
N LYS A 156 -0.24 -6.83 11.68
CA LYS A 156 -0.06 -5.57 10.95
C LYS A 156 1.21 -5.52 10.08
N PRO A 157 2.41 -5.86 10.58
CA PRO A 157 3.61 -5.79 9.74
C PRO A 157 3.60 -6.79 8.59
N VAL A 158 3.06 -8.00 8.81
CA VAL A 158 2.91 -9.01 7.75
C VAL A 158 1.98 -8.49 6.65
N LEU A 159 0.77 -8.06 7.01
CA LEU A 159 -0.18 -7.51 6.04
C LEU A 159 0.39 -6.30 5.29
N LYS A 160 1.11 -5.41 5.99
CA LYS A 160 1.72 -4.24 5.37
C LYS A 160 2.78 -4.65 4.34
N LYS A 161 3.64 -5.61 4.70
CA LYS A 161 4.69 -6.10 3.81
C LYS A 161 4.09 -6.79 2.59
N ASP A 162 3.15 -7.71 2.79
CA ASP A 162 2.54 -8.47 1.71
C ASP A 162 1.81 -7.54 0.74
N LEU A 163 1.02 -6.58 1.25
CA LEU A 163 0.35 -5.59 0.41
C LEU A 163 1.35 -4.70 -0.35
N GLU A 164 2.45 -4.30 0.28
CA GLU A 164 3.48 -3.48 -0.37
C GLU A 164 4.20 -4.26 -1.48
N ASP A 165 4.50 -5.53 -1.24
CA ASP A 165 5.16 -6.40 -2.20
C ASP A 165 4.22 -6.75 -3.37
N ASP A 166 2.95 -7.04 -3.10
CA ASP A 166 1.92 -7.27 -4.13
C ASP A 166 1.72 -6.04 -5.02
N ILE A 167 1.53 -4.86 -4.42
CA ILE A 167 1.40 -3.59 -5.16
C ILE A 167 2.66 -3.34 -6.00
N LYS A 168 3.87 -3.57 -5.44
CA LYS A 168 5.11 -3.41 -6.20
C LYS A 168 5.22 -4.40 -7.34
N ALA A 169 4.81 -5.64 -7.16
CA ALA A 169 4.90 -6.67 -8.19
C ALA A 169 3.93 -6.37 -9.34
N GLU A 170 2.67 -6.05 -9.02
CA GLU A 170 1.61 -5.77 -9.98
C GLU A 170 1.92 -4.50 -10.79
N PHE A 171 2.21 -3.38 -10.12
CA PHE A 171 2.35 -2.10 -10.81
C PHE A 171 3.72 -1.86 -11.45
N ARG A 172 4.79 -2.57 -11.04
CA ARG A 172 6.13 -2.35 -11.62
C ARG A 172 6.19 -2.79 -13.08
N GLY A 173 5.54 -3.89 -13.44
CA GLY A 173 5.47 -4.37 -14.82
C GLY A 173 4.72 -3.37 -15.70
N ASP A 174 3.54 -2.98 -15.26
CA ASP A 174 2.66 -2.06 -15.98
C ASP A 174 3.29 -0.68 -16.16
N LEU A 175 3.93 -0.14 -15.12
CA LEU A 175 4.59 1.16 -15.21
C LEU A 175 5.79 1.13 -16.17
N LYS A 176 6.54 0.02 -16.21
CA LYS A 176 7.62 -0.17 -17.20
C LYS A 176 7.05 -0.24 -18.61
N LYS A 177 5.98 -1.00 -18.82
CA LYS A 177 5.31 -1.14 -20.12
C LYS A 177 4.76 0.20 -20.61
N LEU A 178 4.03 0.91 -19.77
CA LEU A 178 3.50 2.24 -20.06
C LEU A 178 4.63 3.22 -20.44
N LYS A 179 5.74 3.19 -19.70
CA LYS A 179 6.90 4.03 -20.02
C LYS A 179 7.51 3.67 -21.38
N SER A 180 7.66 2.39 -21.71
CA SER A 180 8.20 1.97 -23.01
C SER A 180 7.26 2.33 -24.17
N GLU A 181 5.95 2.15 -23.97
CA GLU A 181 4.92 2.46 -24.96
C GLU A 181 4.87 3.95 -25.25
N MET A 182 4.76 4.79 -24.21
CA MET A 182 4.80 6.25 -24.36
C MET A 182 6.09 6.74 -25.02
N MET A 183 7.25 6.17 -24.67
CA MET A 183 8.52 6.55 -25.29
C MET A 183 8.59 6.15 -26.75
N SER A 184 8.10 4.95 -27.09
CA SER A 184 8.07 4.45 -28.47
C SER A 184 7.15 5.31 -29.34
N ASP A 185 5.94 5.58 -28.85
CA ASP A 185 4.94 6.38 -29.56
C ASP A 185 5.44 7.80 -29.79
N LEU A 186 5.98 8.44 -28.74
CA LEU A 186 6.53 9.78 -28.84
C LEU A 186 7.70 9.86 -29.83
N ILE A 187 8.62 8.89 -29.80
CA ILE A 187 9.74 8.85 -30.76
C ILE A 187 9.23 8.66 -32.18
N SER A 188 8.26 7.76 -32.37
CA SER A 188 7.66 7.48 -33.68
C SER A 188 6.97 8.71 -34.26
N GLU A 189 6.15 9.38 -33.46
CA GLU A 189 5.40 10.57 -33.84
C GLU A 189 6.34 11.74 -34.17
N ILE A 190 7.30 12.06 -33.27
CA ILE A 190 8.29 13.10 -33.52
C ILE A 190 9.10 12.81 -34.80
N LYS A 191 9.53 11.55 -35.00
CA LYS A 191 10.32 11.19 -36.18
C LYS A 191 9.51 11.31 -37.47
N SER A 192 8.26 10.90 -37.45
CA SER A 192 7.35 11.00 -38.59
C SER A 192 7.07 12.46 -38.94
N ASP A 193 6.68 13.26 -37.96
CA ASP A 193 6.34 14.67 -38.14
C ASP A 193 7.55 15.49 -38.56
N PHE A 194 8.69 15.32 -37.88
CA PHE A 194 9.93 15.98 -38.23
C PHE A 194 10.36 15.63 -39.67
N LYS A 195 10.31 14.35 -40.05
CA LYS A 195 10.64 13.92 -41.41
C LYS A 195 9.71 14.55 -42.45
N LYS A 196 8.41 14.65 -42.16
CA LYS A 196 7.42 15.24 -43.06
C LYS A 196 7.63 16.74 -43.22
N VAL A 197 7.76 17.47 -42.10
CA VAL A 197 7.96 18.92 -42.07
C VAL A 197 9.27 19.30 -42.76
N VAL A 198 10.39 18.70 -42.36
CA VAL A 198 11.70 19.00 -42.94
C VAL A 198 11.76 18.67 -44.43
N LYS A 199 11.13 17.56 -44.86
CA LYS A 199 11.10 17.19 -46.28
C LYS A 199 10.34 18.19 -47.13
N GLU A 200 9.16 18.65 -46.68
CA GLU A 200 8.40 19.65 -47.43
C GLU A 200 9.06 21.03 -47.37
N GLU A 201 9.65 21.42 -46.23
CA GLU A 201 10.36 22.70 -46.10
C GLU A 201 11.57 22.76 -47.04
N ILE A 202 12.46 21.76 -47.00
CA ILE A 202 13.63 21.68 -47.90
C ILE A 202 13.20 21.67 -49.36
N LYS A 203 12.13 20.94 -49.69
CA LYS A 203 11.61 20.89 -51.06
C LYS A 203 11.05 22.23 -51.51
N ASN A 204 10.35 22.95 -50.63
CA ASN A 204 9.79 24.26 -50.93
C ASN A 204 10.89 25.31 -51.10
N GLU A 205 11.82 25.38 -50.16
CA GLU A 205 13.00 26.26 -50.22
C GLU A 205 13.82 25.99 -51.48
N PHE A 206 14.16 24.73 -51.76
CA PHE A 206 14.89 24.37 -52.98
C PHE A 206 14.15 24.81 -54.25
N ARG A 207 12.83 24.61 -54.34
CA ARG A 207 12.03 25.08 -55.48
C ARG A 207 12.06 26.60 -55.62
N MET A 208 11.96 27.33 -54.51
CA MET A 208 12.00 28.79 -54.50
C MET A 208 13.38 29.32 -54.90
N THR A 209 14.46 28.78 -54.32
CA THR A 209 15.84 29.16 -54.64
C THR A 209 16.16 28.91 -56.11
N VAL A 210 15.81 27.73 -56.64
CA VAL A 210 16.03 27.40 -58.05
C VAL A 210 15.20 28.30 -58.96
N ALA A 211 13.92 28.53 -58.67
CA ALA A 211 13.08 29.42 -59.47
C ALA A 211 13.62 30.86 -59.49
N TYR A 212 14.09 31.36 -58.34
CA TYR A 212 14.68 32.69 -58.21
C TYR A 212 15.99 32.80 -59.01
N GLN A 213 16.91 31.85 -58.86
CA GLN A 213 18.19 31.79 -59.58
C GLN A 213 17.99 31.72 -61.10
N LEU A 214 17.05 30.89 -61.56
CA LEU A 214 16.76 30.79 -62.99
C LEU A 214 16.13 32.07 -63.54
N SER A 215 15.21 32.68 -62.79
CA SER A 215 14.58 33.93 -63.21
C SER A 215 15.58 35.10 -63.25
N SER A 216 16.50 35.18 -62.29
CA SER A 216 17.53 36.23 -62.26
C SER A 216 18.65 36.02 -63.29
N LYS A 217 19.04 34.76 -63.55
CA LYS A 217 20.11 34.43 -64.51
C LYS A 217 19.66 34.43 -65.98
N THR A 218 18.35 34.42 -66.26
CA THR A 218 17.83 34.58 -67.63
C THR A 218 18.19 35.95 -68.23
N GLU A 219 18.61 36.93 -67.42
CA GLU A 219 19.17 38.21 -67.91
C GLU A 219 20.69 38.20 -68.15
N GLN A 220 21.43 37.18 -67.69
CA GLN A 220 22.90 37.10 -67.84
C GLN A 220 23.34 35.69 -68.30
N LYS A 221 23.60 35.58 -69.61
CA LYS A 221 24.37 34.53 -70.33
C LYS A 221 24.22 33.07 -69.86
N ILE A 222 23.70 32.27 -70.79
CA ILE A 222 23.52 30.82 -70.78
C ILE A 222 24.84 30.10 -70.45
N GLU A 223 24.95 29.57 -69.24
CA GLU A 223 25.89 28.51 -68.84
C GLU A 223 25.11 27.21 -68.59
N PRO A 224 25.76 26.03 -68.66
CA PRO A 224 25.07 24.74 -68.67
C PRO A 224 24.38 24.45 -67.33
N MET A 225 23.07 24.17 -67.40
CA MET A 225 22.16 23.88 -66.27
C MET A 225 22.64 22.77 -65.32
N ASP A 226 23.46 21.83 -65.80
CA ASP A 226 23.92 20.70 -64.99
C ASP A 226 24.93 21.13 -63.92
N ASP A 227 25.84 22.07 -64.23
CA ASP A 227 26.84 22.57 -63.28
C ASP A 227 26.17 23.30 -62.11
N LEU A 228 25.17 24.11 -62.41
CA LEU A 228 24.41 24.90 -61.44
C LEU A 228 23.64 23.99 -60.46
N LYS A 229 23.10 22.88 -60.96
CA LYS A 229 22.37 21.91 -60.12
C LYS A 229 23.31 21.14 -59.19
N SER A 230 24.52 20.82 -59.63
CA SER A 230 25.54 20.19 -58.78
C SER A 230 26.07 21.15 -57.71
N GLU A 231 26.32 22.41 -58.07
CA GLU A 231 26.87 23.42 -57.17
C GLU A 231 25.88 23.75 -56.04
N LEU A 232 24.62 24.01 -56.39
CA LEU A 232 23.56 24.33 -55.43
C LEU A 232 23.25 23.14 -54.50
N LYS A 233 23.37 21.89 -55.01
CA LYS A 233 23.23 20.68 -54.19
C LYS A 233 24.42 20.50 -53.22
N ALA A 234 25.62 20.89 -53.62
CA ALA A 234 26.80 20.82 -52.76
C ALA A 234 26.74 21.86 -51.65
N GLU A 235 26.38 23.11 -51.98
CA GLU A 235 26.24 24.22 -51.03
C GLU A 235 25.19 23.93 -49.97
N LEU A 236 23.98 23.52 -50.37
CA LEU A 236 22.92 23.13 -49.44
C LEU A 236 23.35 21.99 -48.50
N LYS A 237 24.11 21.02 -49.01
CA LYS A 237 24.58 19.89 -48.19
C LYS A 237 25.58 20.35 -47.13
N ILE A 238 26.44 21.31 -47.45
CA ILE A 238 27.42 21.89 -46.50
C ILE A 238 26.70 22.67 -45.42
N GLU A 239 25.78 23.57 -45.81
CA GLU A 239 25.05 24.44 -44.88
C GLU A 239 24.18 23.63 -43.91
N LEU A 240 23.46 22.60 -44.40
CA LEU A 240 22.72 21.68 -43.52
C LEU A 240 23.66 20.97 -42.53
N MET A 241 24.82 20.50 -42.99
CA MET A 241 25.78 19.79 -42.13
C MET A 241 26.36 20.70 -41.03
N GLU A 242 26.61 21.98 -41.33
CA GLU A 242 27.08 22.94 -40.33
C GLU A 242 25.99 23.27 -39.33
N GLU A 243 24.75 23.47 -39.76
CA GLU A 243 23.63 23.77 -38.86
C GLU A 243 23.33 22.61 -37.91
N PHE A 244 23.33 21.37 -38.40
CA PHE A 244 23.20 20.17 -37.58
C PHE A 244 24.39 19.95 -36.62
N LYS A 245 25.61 20.31 -37.01
CA LYS A 245 26.79 20.27 -36.11
C LYS A 245 26.72 21.34 -35.03
N ASN A 246 26.26 22.53 -35.38
CA ASN A 246 26.19 23.66 -34.46
C ASN A 246 25.07 23.47 -33.44
N SER A 247 23.91 22.93 -33.84
CA SER A 247 22.82 22.57 -32.93
C SER A 247 23.21 21.48 -31.91
N ASN A 248 24.02 20.48 -32.30
CA ASN A 248 24.52 19.45 -31.38
C ASN A 248 25.52 19.98 -30.33
N LYS A 249 26.21 21.12 -30.58
CA LYS A 249 27.13 21.72 -29.60
C LYS A 249 26.41 22.40 -28.44
N PHE A 250 25.17 22.85 -28.60
CA PHE A 250 24.42 23.53 -27.54
C PHE A 250 23.84 22.58 -26.47
N GLY A 251 23.78 21.26 -26.73
CA GLY A 251 23.21 20.27 -25.81
C GLY A 251 24.14 19.70 -24.74
N SER A 252 25.46 19.98 -24.79
CA SER A 252 26.45 19.31 -23.92
C SER A 252 26.96 20.14 -22.74
N SER A 253 26.33 21.29 -22.42
CA SER A 253 26.71 22.08 -21.25
C SER A 253 26.34 21.35 -19.94
N LYS A 254 27.28 20.50 -19.51
CA LYS A 254 27.32 19.65 -18.32
C LYS A 254 27.29 20.43 -16.99
N LYS A 255 26.78 21.67 -16.97
CA LYS A 255 26.94 22.65 -15.88
C LYS A 255 25.65 22.99 -15.11
N SER A 256 24.50 22.39 -15.44
CA SER A 256 23.22 22.66 -14.74
C SER A 256 22.83 21.62 -13.68
N ALA A 257 23.57 20.51 -13.53
CA ALA A 257 23.22 19.44 -12.59
C ALA A 257 23.52 19.75 -11.10
N GLU A 258 24.28 20.80 -10.78
CA GLU A 258 24.73 21.06 -9.41
C GLU A 258 23.89 22.11 -8.63
N LYS A 259 22.98 22.82 -9.29
CA LYS A 259 22.19 23.89 -8.63
C LYS A 259 20.76 23.54 -8.23
N LEU A 260 20.26 22.35 -8.53
CA LEU A 260 18.89 21.95 -8.18
C LEU A 260 18.75 21.24 -6.81
N LYS A 261 19.86 21.00 -6.09
CA LYS A 261 19.81 20.40 -4.74
C LYS A 261 19.66 21.41 -3.59
N ARG A 262 19.71 22.72 -3.84
CA ARG A 262 19.43 23.74 -2.80
C ARG A 262 18.14 24.48 -3.16
N GLY A 263 17.03 24.13 -2.52
CA GLY A 263 15.93 25.09 -2.42
C GLY A 263 14.50 24.59 -2.58
N TRP A 264 14.18 23.33 -2.32
CA TRP A 264 12.82 22.99 -1.87
C TRP A 264 12.75 23.13 -0.35
N ARG A 265 12.98 24.35 0.14
CA ARG A 265 12.62 24.71 1.51
C ARG A 265 11.14 25.05 1.46
N VAL A 266 10.30 24.06 1.73
CA VAL A 266 8.86 24.24 1.94
C VAL A 266 8.68 25.42 2.90
N PRO A 267 7.93 26.48 2.54
CA PRO A 267 7.62 27.55 3.47
C PRO A 267 6.76 26.96 4.59
N SER A 268 7.37 26.66 5.74
CA SER A 268 6.62 26.44 6.97
C SER A 268 5.93 27.76 7.30
N LYS A 269 4.68 27.90 6.86
CA LYS A 269 3.73 28.87 7.42
C LYS A 269 3.52 28.51 8.90
N LYS A 270 4.41 28.98 9.77
CA LYS A 270 4.04 29.31 11.14
C LYS A 270 3.21 30.59 11.06
N ALA A 271 1.95 30.45 10.68
CA ALA A 271 0.96 31.43 11.06
C ALA A 271 0.80 31.27 12.59
N ALA A 272 0.98 32.35 13.32
CA ALA A 272 0.62 32.42 14.72
C ALA A 272 -0.90 32.21 14.82
N LEU A 273 -1.30 30.96 15.03
CA LEU A 273 -2.63 30.63 15.56
C LEU A 273 -2.62 31.08 17.01
N THR A 274 -3.48 32.03 17.33
CA THR A 274 -3.83 32.41 18.70
C THR A 274 -4.47 31.20 19.39
N ASP A 275 -4.17 31.01 20.68
CA ASP A 275 -4.55 29.84 21.47
C ASP A 275 -6.07 29.59 21.58
N ASP A 276 -6.90 30.53 21.12
CA ASP A 276 -8.36 30.46 21.20
C ASP A 276 -9.03 29.58 20.11
N ASP A 277 -8.28 29.05 19.12
CA ASP A 277 -8.82 28.24 18.01
C ASP A 277 -8.56 26.71 18.15
N LEU A 278 -7.97 26.23 19.25
CA LEU A 278 -7.53 24.84 19.40
C LEU A 278 -8.56 23.87 20.01
N ASP A 279 -9.70 24.34 20.51
CA ASP A 279 -10.71 23.46 21.16
C ASP A 279 -11.62 22.69 20.17
N LEU A 280 -11.44 22.84 18.86
CA LEU A 280 -12.27 22.17 17.84
C LEU A 280 -11.55 21.10 17.01
N ILE A 281 -10.24 20.90 17.22
CA ILE A 281 -9.48 19.85 16.53
C ILE A 281 -9.22 18.74 17.55
N GLY A 282 -10.06 17.70 17.51
CA GLY A 282 -9.89 16.51 18.35
C GLY A 282 -8.48 15.93 18.26
N ASP A 283 -8.04 15.34 19.37
CA ASP A 283 -6.66 14.92 19.64
C ASP A 283 -5.94 14.35 18.41
N PRO A 284 -4.75 14.88 18.06
CA PRO A 284 -3.99 14.37 16.93
C PRO A 284 -3.63 12.91 17.17
N ASN A 285 -4.04 12.06 16.22
CA ASN A 285 -3.75 10.63 16.20
C ASN A 285 -2.22 10.38 16.32
N PRO A 286 -1.74 9.75 17.41
CA PRO A 286 -0.31 9.61 17.69
C PRO A 286 0.45 8.73 16.67
N ALA A 287 -0.26 8.00 15.80
CA ALA A 287 0.34 7.12 14.80
C ALA A 287 1.14 7.83 13.68
N TRP A 288 1.02 9.15 13.52
CA TRP A 288 1.68 9.87 12.42
C TRP A 288 3.12 10.30 12.71
N ASN A 289 3.55 10.33 13.98
CA ASN A 289 4.90 10.77 14.34
C ASN A 289 5.97 9.67 14.16
N GLU A 290 5.60 8.39 14.08
CA GLU A 290 6.55 7.29 13.83
C GLU A 290 7.02 7.22 12.37
N PHE A 291 6.31 7.85 11.42
CA PHE A 291 6.65 7.76 10.00
C PHE A 291 7.81 8.68 9.56
N ARG A 292 8.22 9.66 10.38
CA ARG A 292 9.25 10.64 10.00
C ARG A 292 10.68 10.27 10.37
N ASN A 293 10.90 9.28 11.25
CA ASN A 293 12.23 8.99 11.78
C ASN A 293 12.96 7.80 11.13
N SER A 294 12.35 7.09 10.17
CA SER A 294 12.96 5.86 9.61
C SER A 294 13.75 6.05 8.31
N ASN A 295 13.82 7.27 7.75
CA ASN A 295 14.62 7.55 6.56
C ASN A 295 15.98 8.16 6.92
N LYS A 296 16.86 7.34 7.51
CA LYS A 296 18.29 7.62 7.59
C LYS A 296 19.03 6.62 6.70
N PRO A 297 19.73 7.05 5.63
CA PRO A 297 20.48 6.12 4.79
C PRO A 297 21.67 5.58 5.58
N HIS A 298 21.74 4.25 5.71
CA HIS A 298 22.94 3.55 6.15
C HIS A 298 24.03 3.77 5.10
N SER A 299 25.16 4.31 5.54
CA SER A 299 26.40 4.39 4.78
C SER A 299 26.90 2.98 4.45
N THR A 300 27.10 2.73 3.16
CA THR A 300 27.69 1.52 2.59
C THR A 300 29.16 1.43 3.02
N GLU A 301 29.50 0.38 3.77
CA GLU A 301 30.87 -0.04 3.98
C GLU A 301 31.41 -0.73 2.73
N GLU A 302 32.63 -0.35 2.42
CA GLU A 302 33.50 -0.78 1.35
C GLU A 302 34.00 -2.19 1.66
N SER A 303 33.64 -3.17 0.84
CA SER A 303 34.22 -4.53 0.88
C SER A 303 34.89 -4.81 -0.44
N THR A 304 36.22 -4.76 -0.41
CA THR A 304 37.13 -5.27 -1.42
C THR A 304 37.24 -6.78 -1.25
N GLU A 305 36.74 -7.58 -2.19
CA GLU A 305 37.13 -8.99 -2.24
C GLU A 305 37.04 -9.60 -3.65
N GLU A 306 38.22 -10.03 -4.09
CA GLU A 306 38.60 -11.07 -5.06
C GLU A 306 37.79 -11.33 -6.34
N GLN A 307 38.42 -10.96 -7.46
CA GLN A 307 38.28 -11.62 -8.75
C GLN A 307 38.82 -13.06 -8.70
N LYS A 308 38.00 -14.05 -9.06
CA LYS A 308 38.46 -15.34 -9.63
C LYS A 308 37.34 -16.09 -10.35
N GLY A 309 37.60 -16.44 -11.62
CA GLY A 309 36.84 -17.39 -12.44
C GLY A 309 35.57 -16.80 -13.07
N GLY A 310 35.46 -16.54 -14.37
CA GLY A 310 35.98 -17.30 -15.49
C GLY A 310 34.99 -18.39 -15.89
N THR A 311 33.88 -18.02 -16.53
CA THR A 311 33.11 -18.95 -17.37
C THR A 311 32.56 -18.17 -18.57
N GLU A 312 33.21 -18.41 -19.70
CA GLU A 312 32.91 -17.86 -21.00
C GLU A 312 31.62 -18.51 -21.53
N ILE A 313 30.49 -17.82 -21.39
CA ILE A 313 29.24 -18.23 -22.04
C ILE A 313 29.30 -17.70 -23.47
N ARG A 314 29.65 -18.57 -24.40
CA ARG A 314 29.45 -18.36 -25.84
C ARG A 314 27.95 -18.19 -26.09
N ASN A 315 27.54 -16.99 -26.48
CA ASN A 315 26.24 -16.76 -27.10
C ASN A 315 26.33 -17.28 -28.55
N GLU A 316 25.93 -18.53 -28.76
CA GLU A 316 25.60 -19.01 -30.09
C GLU A 316 24.17 -18.54 -30.41
N GLU A 317 24.11 -17.53 -31.27
CA GLU A 317 22.89 -17.01 -31.89
C GLU A 317 22.36 -18.08 -32.86
N PRO A 318 21.14 -18.62 -32.67
CA PRO A 318 20.59 -19.59 -33.62
C PRO A 318 20.25 -18.85 -34.92
N ALA A 319 20.96 -19.22 -36.00
CA ALA A 319 20.62 -18.81 -37.35
C ALA A 319 19.22 -19.35 -37.70
N LEU A 320 18.26 -18.45 -37.87
CA LEU A 320 16.95 -18.76 -38.45
C LEU A 320 17.18 -19.19 -39.91
N THR A 321 16.90 -20.46 -40.20
CA THR A 321 16.88 -20.99 -41.57
C THR A 321 15.58 -20.59 -42.26
N GLU A 322 15.64 -20.37 -43.57
CA GLU A 322 14.55 -19.85 -44.40
C GLU A 322 13.28 -20.74 -44.45
N ASP A 323 13.32 -21.92 -43.84
CA ASP A 323 12.21 -22.89 -43.81
C ASP A 323 11.12 -22.59 -42.75
N ASP A 324 11.29 -21.59 -41.88
CA ASP A 324 10.31 -21.25 -40.82
C ASP A 324 9.22 -20.24 -41.27
N LEU A 325 9.20 -19.81 -42.54
CA LEU A 325 8.25 -18.81 -43.04
C LEU A 325 6.96 -19.40 -43.66
N ASP A 326 6.83 -20.72 -43.79
CA ASP A 326 5.65 -21.36 -44.40
C ASP A 326 4.44 -21.53 -43.47
N LEU A 327 4.50 -21.02 -42.23
CA LEU A 327 3.39 -21.08 -41.26
C LEU A 327 2.57 -19.78 -41.14
N ILE A 328 2.88 -18.76 -41.94
CA ILE A 328 2.03 -17.56 -42.00
C ILE A 328 0.97 -17.80 -43.08
N GLY A 329 -0.15 -18.41 -42.64
CA GLY A 329 -1.32 -18.63 -43.48
C GLY A 329 -1.79 -17.35 -44.18
N GLU A 330 -2.21 -17.50 -45.43
CA GLU A 330 -2.65 -16.41 -46.29
C GLU A 330 -3.69 -15.52 -45.58
N PRO A 331 -3.51 -14.18 -45.61
CA PRO A 331 -4.46 -13.27 -45.00
C PRO A 331 -5.82 -13.38 -45.70
N ASN A 332 -6.86 -13.61 -44.91
CA ASN A 332 -8.24 -13.71 -45.36
C ASN A 332 -8.67 -12.39 -46.08
N PRO A 333 -9.11 -12.43 -47.36
CA PRO A 333 -9.43 -11.24 -48.14
C PRO A 333 -10.70 -10.49 -47.68
N ASP A 334 -11.48 -11.03 -46.75
CA ASP A 334 -12.76 -10.45 -46.33
C ASP A 334 -12.64 -9.20 -45.41
N TRP A 335 -11.44 -8.68 -45.16
CA TRP A 335 -11.23 -7.58 -44.20
C TRP A 335 -11.09 -6.19 -44.85
N ILE A 336 -11.30 -6.10 -46.16
CA ILE A 336 -11.29 -4.82 -46.90
C ILE A 336 -12.70 -4.54 -47.42
N GLU A 337 -13.65 -4.28 -46.51
CA GLU A 337 -14.85 -3.48 -46.78
C GLU A 337 -15.55 -3.18 -45.46
N LEU A 338 -15.19 -2.06 -44.82
CA LEU A 338 -15.98 -1.37 -43.80
C LEU A 338 -15.57 0.10 -43.69
#